data_AF-A0A7S4NSU1-F1
#
_entry.id   AF-A0A7S4NSU1-F1
#
_cell.length_a   1.000
_cell.length_b   1.000
_cell.length_c   1.000
_cell.angle_alpha   90.00
_cell.angle_beta   90.00
_cell.angle_gamma   90.00
#
_symmetry.space_group_name_H-M   'P 1'
#
loop_
_entity.id
_entity.type
_entity.pdbx_description
1 polymer ?
#
loop_
_entity_poly.entity_id
_entity_poly.type
_entity_poly.pdbx_seq_one_letter_code
_entity_poly.pdbx_strand_id
1 'polypeptide(L)'
;DAFASQLLCEGFVLNTRVSPLRGSRAESLSKVQWSTSSSAGSVDTGVQLALEQLGCDCNAVRKECRRRVVRVWPFSSFSKRACVLLRGEEEGAGRFYASGAAEIVLDCCRFYLLPDGSREVLKEEQRSALKNVMLSLHSASINSIALAYRDVPSPEAFSVKPIVREEEEEDELDLEEEEEEDDDDDRVIDLDSWLI
;
A
#
# COMPACT_ATOMS: atom_id res chain seq x y z
N ASP A 1 -15.47 -0.63 -13.61
CA ASP A 1 -15.00 0.73 -13.96
C ASP A 1 -13.53 0.66 -14.36
N ALA A 2 -13.16 1.23 -15.50
CA ALA A 2 -11.78 1.20 -15.99
C ALA A 2 -10.83 2.04 -15.12
N PHE A 3 -11.32 3.13 -14.52
CA PHE A 3 -10.52 4.06 -13.73
C PHE A 3 -10.05 3.44 -12.40
N ALA A 4 -10.98 2.87 -11.63
CA ALA A 4 -10.66 2.20 -10.37
C ALA A 4 -9.72 1.00 -10.59
N SER A 5 -9.94 0.24 -11.67
CA SER A 5 -9.08 -0.90 -12.02
C SER A 5 -7.66 -0.47 -12.36
N GLN A 6 -7.50 0.66 -13.07
CA GLN A 6 -6.20 1.25 -13.37
C GLN A 6 -5.48 1.73 -12.09
N LEU A 7 -6.18 2.44 -11.20
CA LEU A 7 -5.62 2.90 -9.93
C LEU A 7 -5.13 1.74 -9.06
N LEU A 8 -5.94 0.69 -8.94
CA LEU A 8 -5.59 -0.52 -8.21
C LEU A 8 -4.37 -1.21 -8.83
N CYS A 9 -4.35 -1.33 -10.17
CA CYS A 9 -3.25 -1.95 -10.88
C CYS A 9 -1.94 -1.16 -10.73
N GLU A 10 -1.95 0.16 -10.97
CA GLU A 10 -0.77 1.01 -10.81
C GLU A 10 -0.26 1.00 -9.36
N GLY A 11 -1.16 1.22 -8.39
CA GLY A 11 -0.79 1.29 -6.98
C GLY A 11 -0.25 -0.01 -6.41
N PHE A 12 -0.63 -1.15 -6.99
CA PHE A 12 -0.16 -2.46 -6.54
C PHE A 12 1.07 -2.96 -7.32
N VAL A 13 0.97 -3.02 -8.65
CA VAL A 13 1.95 -3.69 -9.53
C VAL A 13 3.33 -3.03 -9.48
N LEU A 14 3.37 -1.73 -9.19
CA LEU A 14 4.60 -0.97 -9.08
C LEU A 14 5.31 -1.14 -7.73
N ASN A 15 4.57 -1.59 -6.71
CA ASN A 15 5.11 -1.86 -5.37
C ASN A 15 5.54 -3.32 -5.21
N THR A 16 5.06 -4.24 -6.06
CA THR A 16 5.40 -5.66 -5.98
C THR A 16 6.50 -6.06 -6.97
N ARG A 17 7.22 -7.14 -6.65
CA ARG A 17 8.22 -7.77 -7.53
C ARG A 17 7.78 -9.14 -8.06
N VAL A 18 6.47 -9.33 -8.24
CA VAL A 18 5.96 -10.54 -8.85
C VAL A 18 6.36 -10.54 -10.33
N SER A 19 6.96 -11.65 -10.76
CA SER A 19 7.32 -11.91 -12.14
C SER A 19 6.63 -13.20 -12.57
N PRO A 20 5.99 -13.25 -13.75
CA PRO A 20 5.45 -14.50 -14.25
C PRO A 20 6.59 -15.50 -14.41
N LEU A 21 6.44 -16.73 -13.89
CA LEU A 21 7.34 -17.79 -14.33
C LEU A 21 7.02 -18.04 -15.80
N ARG A 22 7.97 -17.71 -16.68
CA ARG A 22 7.91 -18.19 -18.05
C ARG A 22 8.07 -19.70 -18.00
N GLY A 23 6.95 -20.41 -17.97
CA GLY A 23 6.91 -21.82 -18.33
C GLY A 23 7.55 -21.99 -19.70
N SER A 24 8.46 -22.96 -19.82
CA SER A 24 8.96 -23.41 -21.11
C SER A 24 7.77 -23.77 -21.99
N ARG A 25 7.57 -22.98 -23.04
CA ARG A 25 6.92 -23.31 -24.32
C ARG A 25 5.92 -24.48 -24.28
N ALA A 26 4.64 -24.10 -24.34
CA ALA A 26 3.52 -24.94 -24.79
C ALA A 26 3.07 -26.09 -23.87
N GLU A 27 2.57 -25.76 -22.69
CA GLU A 27 1.54 -26.59 -22.04
C GLU A 27 0.46 -25.65 -21.48
N SER A 28 -0.75 -25.83 -22.01
CA SER A 28 -2.07 -25.36 -21.56
C SER A 28 -2.15 -24.09 -20.69
N LEU A 29 -2.95 -23.12 -21.16
CA LEU A 29 -3.39 -21.88 -20.50
C LEU A 29 -3.96 -22.04 -19.06
N SER A 30 -3.98 -23.24 -18.47
CA SER A 30 -4.54 -23.55 -17.17
C SER A 30 -3.54 -23.51 -16.00
N LYS A 31 -2.24 -23.27 -16.24
CA LYS A 31 -1.25 -23.33 -15.14
C LYS A 31 -0.13 -22.30 -15.27
N VAL A 32 -0.45 -21.04 -15.01
CA VAL A 32 0.59 -20.02 -14.78
C VAL A 32 1.14 -20.23 -13.37
N GLN A 33 2.42 -20.57 -13.28
CA GLN A 33 3.14 -20.65 -12.01
C GLN A 33 3.77 -19.28 -11.72
N TRP A 34 3.83 -18.87 -10.46
CA TRP A 34 4.47 -17.64 -10.04
C TRP A 34 5.55 -17.99 -9.01
N SER A 35 6.72 -17.35 -9.11
CA SER A 35 7.78 -17.50 -8.11
C SER A 35 7.92 -16.21 -7.34
N THR A 36 7.95 -16.33 -6.01
CA THR A 36 8.32 -15.25 -5.12
C THR A 36 9.28 -15.78 -4.06
N SER A 37 10.18 -14.92 -3.61
CA SER A 37 11.31 -15.31 -2.74
C SER A 37 10.98 -15.27 -1.24
N SER A 38 9.74 -14.96 -0.85
CA SER A 38 9.34 -14.71 0.55
C SER A 38 7.84 -14.94 0.78
N SER A 39 7.42 -15.03 2.05
CA SER A 39 6.00 -15.16 2.46
C SER A 39 5.12 -13.99 2.00
N ALA A 40 5.66 -12.76 1.99
CA ALA A 40 5.03 -11.59 1.35
C ALA A 40 4.71 -11.83 -0.13
N GLY A 41 5.49 -12.69 -0.76
CA GLY A 41 5.30 -13.14 -2.12
C GLY A 41 4.03 -13.94 -2.39
N SER A 42 3.39 -14.55 -1.38
CA SER A 42 2.12 -15.27 -1.60
C SER A 42 0.96 -14.30 -1.75
N VAL A 43 0.94 -13.23 -0.95
CA VAL A 43 -0.09 -12.19 -1.05
C VAL A 43 0.09 -11.37 -2.31
N ASP A 44 1.34 -11.00 -2.63
CA ASP A 44 1.66 -10.29 -3.86
C ASP A 44 1.18 -11.04 -5.11
N THR A 45 1.40 -12.36 -5.13
CA THR A 45 0.94 -13.24 -6.20
C THR A 45 -0.59 -13.31 -6.25
N GLY A 46 -1.25 -13.47 -5.09
CA GLY A 46 -2.71 -13.56 -5.01
C GLY A 46 -3.42 -12.32 -5.54
N VAL A 47 -2.94 -11.13 -5.17
CA VAL A 47 -3.50 -9.88 -5.65
C VAL A 47 -3.20 -9.66 -7.14
N GLN A 48 -2.00 -9.99 -7.63
CA GLN A 48 -1.72 -9.91 -9.07
C GLN A 48 -2.66 -10.84 -9.87
N LEU A 49 -2.88 -12.07 -9.42
CA LEU A 49 -3.83 -13.00 -10.03
C LEU A 49 -5.25 -12.42 -10.06
N ALA A 50 -5.70 -11.79 -8.97
CA ALA A 50 -7.00 -11.15 -8.90
C ALA A 50 -7.12 -9.99 -9.90
N LEU A 51 -6.08 -9.14 -10.02
CA LEU A 51 -6.04 -8.06 -10.99
C LEU A 51 -6.10 -8.56 -12.44
N GLU A 52 -5.37 -9.64 -12.76
CA GLU A 52 -5.40 -10.25 -14.09
C GLU A 52 -6.78 -10.86 -14.40
N GLN A 53 -7.46 -11.47 -13.43
CA GLN A 53 -8.85 -11.95 -13.58
C GLN A 53 -9.85 -10.81 -13.80
N LEU A 54 -9.56 -9.61 -13.28
CA LEU A 54 -10.32 -8.39 -13.55
C LEU A 54 -9.96 -7.73 -14.89
N GLY A 55 -9.06 -8.33 -15.68
CA GLY A 55 -8.67 -7.85 -17.00
C GLY A 55 -7.50 -6.86 -17.02
N CYS A 56 -6.79 -6.69 -15.90
CA CYS A 56 -5.63 -5.80 -15.84
C CYS A 56 -4.37 -6.50 -16.37
N ASP A 57 -3.75 -5.97 -17.43
CA ASP A 57 -2.41 -6.41 -17.86
C ASP A 57 -1.33 -5.75 -16.98
N CYS A 58 -1.01 -6.42 -15.88
CA CYS A 58 -0.01 -5.97 -14.91
C CYS A 58 1.37 -5.75 -15.57
N ASN A 59 1.74 -6.58 -16.56
CA ASN A 59 3.04 -6.44 -17.24
C ASN A 59 3.08 -5.21 -18.16
N ALA A 60 1.97 -4.92 -18.85
CA ALA A 60 1.84 -3.70 -19.65
C ALA A 60 1.94 -2.46 -18.75
N VAL A 61 1.16 -2.41 -17.67
CA VAL A 61 1.16 -1.29 -16.71
C VAL A 61 2.57 -1.06 -16.14
N ARG A 62 3.27 -2.12 -15.73
CA ARG A 62 4.65 -1.99 -15.23
C ARG A 62 5.60 -1.39 -16.26
N LYS A 63 5.50 -1.80 -17.53
CA LYS A 63 6.36 -1.28 -18.61
C LYS A 63 6.05 0.17 -18.91
N GLU A 64 4.77 0.52 -19.00
CA GLU A 64 4.30 1.87 -19.30
C GLU A 64 4.72 2.86 -18.21
N CYS A 65 4.48 2.51 -16.95
CA CYS A 65 4.79 3.36 -15.81
C CYS A 65 6.30 3.46 -15.51
N ARG A 66 7.13 2.53 -15.99
CA ARG A 66 8.57 2.45 -15.65
C ARG A 66 9.32 3.76 -15.87
N ARG A 67 9.02 4.49 -16.95
CA ARG A 67 9.65 5.78 -17.26
C ARG A 67 9.10 6.94 -16.43
N ARG A 68 7.93 6.77 -15.81
CA ARG A 68 7.27 7.77 -14.97
C ARG A 68 7.64 7.63 -13.49
N VAL A 69 8.25 6.52 -13.06
CA VAL A 69 8.66 6.33 -11.67
C VAL A 69 9.70 7.38 -11.27
N VAL A 70 9.34 8.22 -10.29
CA VAL A 70 10.22 9.24 -9.69
C VAL A 70 10.95 8.66 -8.49
N ARG A 71 10.23 7.95 -7.61
CA ARG A 71 10.79 7.35 -6.40
C ARG A 71 9.97 6.14 -5.95
N VAL A 72 10.65 5.17 -5.35
CA VAL A 72 10.04 3.98 -4.74
C VAL A 72 10.52 3.89 -3.29
N TRP A 73 9.57 3.71 -2.37
CA TRP A 73 9.81 3.37 -0.98
C TRP A 73 9.40 1.90 -0.80
N PRO A 74 10.36 0.97 -0.69
CA PRO A 74 10.04 -0.44 -0.56
C PRO A 74 9.32 -0.72 0.76
N PHE A 75 8.65 -1.87 0.83
CA PHE A 75 8.07 -2.36 2.07
C PHE A 75 9.15 -2.53 3.14
N SER A 76 8.83 -2.15 4.38
CA SER A 76 9.60 -2.48 5.57
C SER A 76 8.65 -2.87 6.69
N SER A 77 9.10 -3.70 7.63
CA SER A 77 8.30 -4.07 8.80
C SER A 77 7.97 -2.86 9.68
N PHE A 78 8.83 -1.83 9.67
CA PHE A 78 8.59 -0.57 10.36
C PHE A 78 7.44 0.23 9.72
N SER A 79 7.50 0.45 8.41
CA SER A 79 6.47 1.19 7.68
C SER A 79 5.17 0.40 7.49
N LYS A 80 5.24 -0.94 7.46
CA LYS A 80 4.16 -1.88 7.09
C LYS A 80 3.45 -1.51 5.77
N ARG A 81 4.15 -0.80 4.88
CA ARG A 81 3.67 -0.33 3.58
C ARG A 81 4.82 -0.09 2.60
N ALA A 82 4.54 -0.25 1.32
CA ALA A 82 5.35 0.18 0.19
C ALA A 82 4.67 1.35 -0.51
N CYS A 83 5.47 2.27 -1.06
CA CYS A 83 4.96 3.42 -1.78
C CYS A 83 5.73 3.66 -3.07
N VAL A 84 5.05 4.25 -4.06
CA VAL A 84 5.67 4.69 -5.31
C VAL A 84 5.15 6.07 -5.68
N LEU A 85 6.06 6.92 -6.15
CA LEU A 85 5.72 8.21 -6.75
C LEU A 85 5.93 8.14 -8.25
N LEU A 86 4.86 8.42 -8.99
CA LEU A 86 4.87 8.58 -10.43
C LEU A 86 4.83 10.07 -10.80
N ARG A 87 5.51 10.40 -11.89
CA ARG A 87 5.28 11.61 -12.67
C ARG A 87 3.95 11.46 -13.40
N GLY A 88 3.13 12.50 -13.34
CA GLY A 88 1.89 12.60 -14.09
C GLY A 88 2.14 12.76 -15.59
N GLU A 89 1.06 12.71 -16.38
CA GLU A 89 1.14 13.00 -17.81
C GLU A 89 1.33 14.50 -18.07
N GLU A 90 0.74 15.33 -17.23
CA GLU A 90 0.96 16.78 -17.24
C GLU A 90 2.26 17.16 -16.53
N GLU A 91 2.96 18.15 -17.10
CA GLU A 91 4.22 18.64 -16.55
C GLU A 91 4.01 19.26 -15.16
N GLY A 92 4.81 18.84 -14.19
CA GLY A 92 4.71 19.31 -12.81
C GLY A 92 3.60 18.62 -11.98
N ALA A 93 2.83 17.70 -12.54
CA ALA A 93 1.92 16.85 -11.77
C ALA A 93 2.57 15.51 -11.44
N GLY A 94 2.15 14.90 -10.33
CA GLY A 94 2.58 13.58 -9.89
C GLY A 94 1.45 12.83 -9.20
N ARG A 95 1.63 11.51 -9.06
CA ARG A 95 0.73 10.66 -8.30
C ARG A 95 1.51 9.73 -7.39
N PHE A 96 1.23 9.83 -6.11
CA PHE A 96 1.77 8.99 -5.07
C PHE A 96 0.81 7.83 -4.80
N TYR A 97 1.32 6.62 -4.70
CA TYR A 97 0.58 5.42 -4.34
C TYR A 97 1.18 4.78 -3.10
N ALA A 98 0.32 4.25 -2.23
CA ALA A 98 0.70 3.46 -1.07
C ALA A 98 -0.08 2.14 -1.05
N SER A 99 0.63 1.04 -0.78
CA SER A 99 0.05 -0.29 -0.57
C SER A 99 0.66 -0.92 0.67
N GLY A 100 -0.15 -1.56 1.51
CA GLY A 100 0.34 -2.16 2.75
C GLY A 100 -0.77 -2.71 3.60
N ALA A 101 -0.45 -2.99 4.86
CA ALA A 101 -1.43 -3.44 5.84
C ALA A 101 -2.59 -2.41 5.94
N ALA A 102 -3.81 -2.93 5.90
CA ALA A 102 -4.99 -2.13 5.59
C ALA A 102 -5.24 -1.02 6.63
N GLU A 103 -5.04 -1.33 7.90
CA GLU A 103 -5.17 -0.42 9.02
C GLU A 103 -4.17 0.74 8.94
N ILE A 104 -2.93 0.45 8.53
CA ILE A 104 -1.84 1.42 8.41
C ILE A 104 -2.09 2.42 7.28
N VAL A 105 -2.58 1.91 6.15
CA VAL A 105 -2.92 2.74 4.99
C VAL A 105 -4.17 3.55 5.29
N LEU A 106 -5.19 2.94 5.90
CA LEU A 106 -6.43 3.61 6.29
C LEU A 106 -6.17 4.79 7.22
N ASP A 107 -5.22 4.66 8.16
CA ASP A 107 -4.89 5.74 9.08
C ASP A 107 -4.40 7.00 8.35
N CYS A 108 -3.75 6.83 7.19
CA CYS A 108 -3.27 7.91 6.35
C CYS A 108 -4.33 8.49 5.39
N CYS A 109 -5.52 7.90 5.27
CA CYS A 109 -6.50 8.30 4.26
C CYS A 109 -7.49 9.36 4.78
N ARG A 110 -7.68 10.44 4.01
CA ARG A 110 -8.75 11.43 4.27
C ARG A 110 -10.03 11.16 3.50
N PHE A 111 -9.91 10.48 2.36
CA PHE A 111 -11.02 10.23 1.46
C PHE A 111 -11.12 8.74 1.13
N TYR A 112 -12.30 8.32 0.69
CA TYR A 112 -12.50 7.03 0.05
C TYR A 112 -13.14 7.23 -1.32
N LEU A 113 -12.89 6.29 -2.23
CA LEU A 113 -13.43 6.30 -3.58
C LEU A 113 -14.79 5.62 -3.64
N LEU A 114 -15.71 6.24 -4.37
CA LEU A 114 -16.99 5.67 -4.75
C LEU A 114 -16.88 4.92 -6.09
N PRO A 115 -17.85 4.03 -6.41
CA PRO A 115 -17.84 3.25 -7.65
C PRO A 115 -17.85 4.08 -8.94
N ASP A 116 -18.26 5.35 -8.86
CA ASP A 116 -18.28 6.31 -9.97
C ASP A 116 -16.97 7.10 -10.12
N GLY A 117 -15.96 6.80 -9.28
CA GLY A 117 -14.67 7.47 -9.26
C GLY A 117 -14.66 8.79 -8.50
N SER A 118 -15.79 9.23 -7.94
CA SER A 118 -15.83 10.38 -7.04
C SER A 118 -15.26 10.02 -5.66
N ARG A 119 -14.87 11.05 -4.89
CA ARG A 119 -14.30 10.88 -3.56
C ARG A 119 -15.18 11.51 -2.50
N GLU A 120 -15.36 10.81 -1.39
CA GLU A 120 -16.04 11.32 -0.21
C GLU A 120 -15.09 11.37 0.99
N VAL A 121 -15.37 12.29 1.92
CA VAL A 121 -14.60 12.41 3.16
C VAL A 121 -14.84 11.16 3.99
N LEU A 122 -13.75 10.51 4.40
CA LEU A 122 -13.80 9.38 5.30
C LEU A 122 -14.07 9.88 6.72
N LYS A 123 -15.32 9.73 7.18
CA LYS A 123 -15.72 10.12 8.53
C LYS A 123 -15.25 9.09 9.57
N GLU A 124 -15.21 9.50 10.83
CA GLU A 124 -14.74 8.62 11.91
C GLU A 124 -15.62 7.38 12.07
N GLU A 125 -16.93 7.50 11.85
CA GLU A 125 -17.84 6.35 11.91
C GLU A 125 -17.53 5.33 10.81
N GLN A 126 -17.20 5.80 9.60
CA GLN A 126 -16.84 4.95 8.47
C GLN A 126 -15.47 4.31 8.69
N ARG A 127 -14.51 5.08 9.21
CA ARG A 127 -13.17 4.60 9.59
C ARG A 127 -13.27 3.50 10.64
N SER A 128 -14.06 3.71 11.68
CA SER A 128 -14.31 2.72 12.74
C SER A 128 -14.99 1.46 12.18
N ALA A 129 -15.98 1.61 11.29
CA ALA A 129 -16.62 0.47 10.63
C ALA A 129 -15.63 -0.36 9.79
N LEU A 130 -14.74 0.29 9.04
CA LEU A 130 -13.70 -0.38 8.27
C LEU A 130 -12.70 -1.12 9.18
N LYS A 131 -12.26 -0.49 10.28
CA LYS A 131 -11.38 -1.15 11.27
C LYS A 131 -12.04 -2.38 11.88
N ASN A 132 -13.33 -2.33 12.20
CA ASN A 132 -14.07 -3.50 12.70
C ASN A 132 -14.13 -4.64 11.68
N VAL A 133 -14.34 -4.33 10.39
CA VAL A 133 -14.27 -5.34 9.33
C VAL A 133 -12.87 -5.95 9.26
N MET A 134 -11.81 -5.14 9.30
CA MET A 134 -10.42 -5.63 9.30
C MET A 134 -10.15 -6.56 10.49
N LEU A 135 -10.62 -6.21 11.70
CA LEU A 135 -10.48 -7.05 12.90
C LEU A 135 -11.20 -8.39 12.76
N SER A 136 -12.40 -8.40 12.18
CA SER A 136 -13.14 -9.64 11.91
C SER A 136 -12.43 -10.54 10.88
N LEU A 137 -11.84 -9.96 9.84
CA LEU A 137 -11.03 -10.68 8.86
C LEU A 137 -9.76 -11.24 9.49
N HIS A 138 -9.09 -10.44 10.32
CA HIS A 138 -7.91 -10.86 11.05
C HIS A 138 -8.23 -12.03 12.00
N SER A 139 -9.37 -11.99 12.68
CA SER A 139 -9.87 -13.09 13.52
C SER A 139 -10.12 -14.38 12.72
N ALA A 140 -10.42 -14.25 11.42
CA ALA A 140 -10.51 -15.37 10.48
C ALA A 140 -9.16 -15.73 9.81
N SER A 141 -8.04 -15.20 10.31
CA SER A 141 -6.68 -15.36 9.75
C SER A 141 -6.54 -14.87 8.31
N ILE A 142 -7.34 -13.87 7.91
CA ILE A 142 -7.28 -13.23 6.60
C ILE A 142 -6.51 -11.90 6.73
N ASN A 143 -5.35 -11.83 6.10
CA ASN A 143 -4.57 -10.59 6.02
C ASN A 143 -5.25 -9.60 5.08
N SER A 144 -5.47 -8.38 5.57
CA SER A 144 -6.09 -7.30 4.81
C SER A 144 -5.01 -6.36 4.27
N ILE A 145 -5.07 -6.07 2.97
CA ILE A 145 -4.22 -5.05 2.33
C ILE A 145 -5.12 -3.92 1.83
N ALA A 146 -4.67 -2.69 1.98
CA ALA A 146 -5.31 -1.53 1.36
C ALA A 146 -4.36 -0.83 0.39
N LEU A 147 -4.99 -0.08 -0.52
CA LEU A 147 -4.37 0.72 -1.57
C LEU A 147 -4.91 2.14 -1.45
N ALA A 148 -4.00 3.12 -1.49
CA ALA A 148 -4.36 4.53 -1.46
C ALA A 148 -3.51 5.29 -2.48
N TYR A 149 -4.02 6.43 -2.93
CA TYR A 149 -3.31 7.31 -3.84
C TYR A 149 -3.59 8.77 -3.54
N ARG A 150 -2.60 9.63 -3.83
CA ARG A 150 -2.72 11.08 -3.74
C ARG A 150 -2.07 11.72 -4.95
N ASP A 151 -2.79 12.65 -5.57
CA ASP A 151 -2.22 13.54 -6.57
C ASP A 151 -1.36 14.60 -5.86
N VAL A 152 -0.14 14.81 -6.38
CA VAL A 152 0.84 15.72 -5.79
C VAL A 152 1.31 16.75 -6.81
N PRO A 153 1.39 18.04 -6.44
CA PRO A 153 2.09 19.02 -7.25
C PRO A 153 3.60 18.82 -7.09
N SER A 154 4.36 18.99 -8.17
CA SER A 154 5.83 18.93 -8.20
C SER A 154 6.40 17.65 -7.58
N PRO A 155 6.31 16.50 -8.28
CA PRO A 155 6.75 15.21 -7.74
C PRO A 155 8.23 15.19 -7.34
N GLU A 156 9.08 16.03 -7.91
CA GLU A 156 10.51 16.12 -7.57
C GLU A 156 10.75 16.63 -6.15
N ALA A 157 9.89 17.52 -5.67
CA ALA A 157 9.97 18.10 -4.33
C ALA A 157 9.26 17.24 -3.28
N PHE A 158 8.49 16.23 -3.70
CA PHE A 158 7.71 15.40 -2.79
C PHE A 158 8.62 14.52 -1.91
N SER A 159 8.36 14.56 -0.61
CA SER A 159 9.02 13.71 0.38
C SER A 159 7.98 13.07 1.30
N VAL A 160 8.24 11.82 1.68
CA VAL A 160 7.43 11.11 2.67
C VAL A 160 8.15 11.25 4.01
N LYS A 161 7.51 11.84 5.01
CA LYS A 161 8.03 11.81 6.37
C LYS A 161 7.86 10.40 6.95
N PRO A 162 8.85 9.87 7.70
CA PRO A 162 8.73 8.56 8.32
C PRO A 162 7.56 8.56 9.31
N ILE A 163 6.73 7.53 9.27
CA ILE A 163 5.75 7.29 10.34
C ILE A 163 6.56 6.96 11.58
N VAL A 164 6.48 7.80 12.61
CA VAL A 164 6.99 7.45 13.94
C VAL A 164 5.87 6.66 14.60
N ARG A 165 6.15 5.41 14.99
CA ARG A 165 5.32 4.68 15.93
C ARG A 165 6.08 4.58 17.23
N GLU A 166 5.41 4.91 18.32
CA GLU A 166 5.73 4.32 19.62
C GLU A 166 5.50 2.82 19.42
N GLU A 167 6.56 2.02 19.52
CA GLU A 167 6.42 0.57 19.44
C GLU A 167 5.61 0.16 20.68
N GLU A 168 4.39 -0.34 20.48
CA GLU A 168 3.70 -1.07 21.54
C GLU A 168 4.57 -2.31 21.79
N GLU A 169 5.25 -2.34 22.94
CA GLU A 169 5.99 -3.50 23.42
C GLU A 169 5.09 -4.73 23.28
N GLU A 170 5.50 -5.70 22.45
CA GLU A 170 4.89 -7.02 22.48
C GLU A 170 5.14 -7.55 23.90
N ASP A 171 4.07 -7.72 24.70
CA ASP A 171 4.09 -8.23 26.07
C ASP A 171 4.86 -9.58 26.14
N GLU A 172 6.18 -9.51 26.24
CA GLU A 172 7.04 -10.62 26.65
C GLU A 172 6.94 -10.69 28.17
N LEU A 173 5.96 -11.46 28.64
CA LEU A 173 5.89 -11.94 30.03
C LEU A 173 7.22 -12.60 30.39
N ASP A 174 8.08 -11.93 31.16
CA ASP A 174 8.58 -12.44 32.45
C ASP A 174 9.67 -11.55 33.13
N LEU A 175 9.36 -11.19 34.39
CA LEU A 175 10.24 -10.87 35.53
C LEU A 175 10.77 -9.43 35.75
N GLU A 176 10.54 -9.00 37.00
CA GLU A 176 10.91 -7.75 37.68
C GLU A 176 12.42 -7.43 37.61
N GLU A 177 12.78 -6.18 37.28
CA GLU A 177 13.43 -5.20 38.21
C GLU A 177 13.89 -3.90 37.48
N GLU A 178 13.34 -2.78 37.96
CA GLU A 178 13.84 -1.41 38.16
C GLU A 178 14.49 -0.53 37.04
N GLU A 179 13.78 0.59 36.79
CA GLU A 179 14.16 2.01 36.54
C GLU A 179 15.35 2.40 35.63
N GLU A 180 15.07 3.28 34.66
CA GLU A 180 15.73 4.60 34.54
C GLU A 180 14.87 5.57 33.67
N GLU A 181 14.72 6.81 34.13
CA GLU A 181 14.11 7.96 33.46
C GLU A 181 14.99 8.49 32.32
N ASP A 182 14.40 9.08 31.27
CA ASP A 182 15.01 10.24 30.58
C ASP A 182 13.97 11.06 29.77
N ASP A 183 14.11 12.38 29.90
CA ASP A 183 13.25 13.49 29.45
C ASP A 183 13.30 13.82 27.93
N ASP A 184 12.27 14.58 27.52
CA ASP A 184 12.18 15.55 26.39
C ASP A 184 12.05 15.08 24.92
N ASP A 185 10.93 15.46 24.28
CA ASP A 185 10.90 16.43 23.15
C ASP A 185 9.44 16.64 22.63
N ASP A 186 8.87 17.82 22.94
CA ASP A 186 7.60 18.32 22.39
C ASP A 186 7.66 18.43 20.85
N ARG A 187 7.16 17.41 20.13
CA ARG A 187 6.97 17.52 18.68
C ARG A 187 5.54 17.88 18.33
N VAL A 188 5.35 19.14 17.98
CA VAL A 188 4.14 19.64 17.32
C VAL A 188 4.00 18.97 15.94
N ILE A 189 2.99 18.10 15.80
CA ILE A 189 2.68 17.38 14.55
C ILE A 189 1.64 18.17 13.76
N ASP A 190 2.00 18.61 12.56
CA ASP A 190 1.05 19.07 11.55
C ASP A 190 0.42 17.85 10.85
N LEU A 191 -0.77 17.46 11.31
CA LEU A 191 -1.53 16.29 10.86
C LEU A 191 -2.04 16.43 9.40
N ASP A 192 -2.13 17.64 8.86
CA ASP A 192 -2.67 17.88 7.50
C ASP A 192 -1.69 17.50 6.39
N SER A 193 -0.40 17.38 6.68
CA SER A 193 0.63 16.96 5.71
C SER A 193 0.56 15.46 5.37
N TRP A 194 -0.02 14.66 6.25
CA TRP A 194 -0.01 13.17 6.23
C TRP A 194 -1.09 12.55 5.37
N LEU A 195 -2.14 13.31 5.08
CA LEU A 195 -3.35 12.75 4.51
C LEU A 195 -3.19 12.49 3.01
N ILE A 196 -3.46 11.25 2.63
CA ILE A 196 -3.62 10.76 1.27
C ILE A 196 -5.10 10.95 0.88
#